data_AF-A0A939VTF3-F1
#
_entry.id   AF-A0A939VTF3-F1
#
_cell.length_a   1.000
_cell.length_b   1.000
_cell.length_c   1.000
_cell.angle_alpha   90.00
_cell.angle_beta   90.00
_cell.angle_gamma   90.00
#
_symmetry.space_group_name_H-M   'P 1'
#
loop_
_entity.id
_entity.type
_entity.pdbx_description
1 polymer ?
#
loop_
_entity_poly.entity_id
_entity_poly.type
_entity_poly.pdbx_seq_one_letter_code
_entity_poly.pdbx_strand_id
1 'polypeptide(L)'
;FDAPSADIGINAASSASPVKAIQSIGRILRKNEKSPEKTGLIVRFYMAGTTDEFIYKKTDFAEITGARRNRYFLWDPFDETAGMTDREQPAPPFCPLPRENDLNWTEIKPGDLLQFDAAGKEYQLDSNNNLYVRSPDDRRERQYIVNPQNILELLAPFREAMRNNYITQTGSCRILIRQHDEENDRWLWCYCGRTAELFQIKTALHSELHIESYRIKQFRGRKIIQETRIHNCMVHNLPEESASKILKAIEQLPCEQKNGLNMIFIENGSRVFCRLNNSEIEICSLNIPITFEEGF
;
A
#
# COMPACT_ATOMS: atom_id res chain seq x y z
N PHE A 1 -35.79 19.54 -0.24
CA PHE A 1 -37.05 19.36 0.48
C PHE A 1 -36.71 19.17 1.94
N ASP A 2 -37.27 20.01 2.81
CA ASP A 2 -37.08 19.95 4.26
C ASP A 2 -38.35 19.38 4.88
N ALA A 3 -38.20 18.55 5.91
CA ALA A 3 -39.34 17.90 6.59
C ALA A 3 -39.34 18.25 8.08
N PRO A 4 -39.52 19.54 8.44
CA PRO A 4 -39.46 19.98 9.83
C PRO A 4 -40.65 19.50 10.68
N SER A 5 -41.69 18.93 10.08
CA SER A 5 -42.79 18.25 10.80
C SER A 5 -42.57 16.76 11.01
N ALA A 6 -41.51 16.17 10.43
CA ALA A 6 -41.24 14.75 10.58
C ALA A 6 -40.42 14.49 11.85
N ASP A 7 -40.87 13.57 12.70
CA ASP A 7 -40.17 13.19 13.92
C ASP A 7 -39.42 11.86 13.79
N ILE A 8 -39.71 11.10 12.72
CA ILE A 8 -39.10 9.81 12.43
C ILE A 8 -38.53 9.83 11.00
N GLY A 9 -37.27 9.45 10.86
CA GLY A 9 -36.64 9.15 9.58
C GLY A 9 -36.30 7.67 9.48
N ILE A 10 -36.72 7.02 8.40
CA ILE A 10 -36.34 5.64 8.12
C ILE A 10 -35.44 5.64 6.89
N ASN A 11 -34.25 5.07 7.04
CA ASN A 11 -33.33 4.82 5.95
C ASN A 11 -33.27 3.32 5.67
N ALA A 12 -33.98 2.88 4.64
CA ALA A 12 -34.13 1.46 4.28
C ALA A 12 -32.95 0.91 3.44
N ALA A 13 -32.01 1.76 3.02
CA ALA A 13 -30.84 1.35 2.24
C ALA A 13 -29.58 2.05 2.74
N SER A 14 -28.49 1.30 2.89
CA SER A 14 -27.17 1.87 3.20
C SER A 14 -26.69 2.70 2.01
N SER A 15 -26.99 4.00 2.00
CA SER A 15 -26.39 4.92 1.03
C SER A 15 -24.88 4.95 1.25
N ALA A 16 -24.09 4.67 0.22
CA ALA A 16 -22.62 4.69 0.25
C ALA A 16 -21.99 6.04 0.66
N SER A 17 -22.79 7.11 0.81
CA SER A 17 -22.32 8.45 1.15
C SER A 17 -22.75 8.84 2.58
N PRO A 18 -21.78 8.99 3.51
CA PRO A 18 -22.02 9.51 4.86
C PRO A 18 -22.59 10.93 4.85
N VAL A 19 -22.19 11.74 3.86
CA VAL A 19 -22.68 13.12 3.69
C VAL A 19 -24.18 13.15 3.40
N LYS A 20 -24.68 12.27 2.51
CA LYS A 20 -26.11 12.19 2.22
C LYS A 20 -26.90 11.77 3.46
N ALA A 21 -26.35 10.85 4.25
CA ALA A 21 -26.93 10.45 5.51
C ALA A 21 -27.04 11.63 6.50
N ILE A 22 -25.94 12.35 6.74
CA ILE A 22 -25.91 13.53 7.62
C ILE A 22 -26.90 14.60 7.15
N GLN A 23 -26.99 14.83 5.83
CA GLN A 23 -27.96 15.77 5.27
C GLN A 23 -29.41 15.33 5.52
N SER A 24 -29.72 14.04 5.38
CA SER A 24 -31.05 13.50 5.70
C SER A 24 -31.37 13.66 7.19
N ILE A 25 -30.41 13.37 8.08
CA ILE A 25 -30.52 13.63 9.52
C ILE A 25 -30.82 15.11 9.76
N GLY A 26 -30.05 16.01 9.15
CA GLY A 26 -30.22 17.45 9.28
C GLY A 26 -31.58 17.96 8.80
N ARG A 27 -32.15 17.38 7.73
CA ARG A 27 -33.48 17.74 7.22
C ARG A 27 -34.60 17.40 8.21
N ILE A 28 -34.45 16.33 8.99
CA ILE A 28 -35.40 15.90 10.03
C ILE A 28 -35.21 16.75 11.29
N LEU A 29 -33.96 16.98 11.71
CA LEU A 29 -33.63 17.73 12.92
C LEU A 29 -33.71 19.25 12.78
N ARG A 30 -34.17 19.78 11.63
CA ARG A 30 -34.35 21.22 11.44
C ARG A 30 -35.35 21.78 12.45
N LYS A 31 -34.90 22.80 13.19
CA LYS A 31 -35.73 23.57 14.13
C LYS A 31 -36.80 24.33 13.36
N ASN A 32 -37.97 24.46 13.98
CA ASN A 32 -39.02 25.39 13.56
C ASN A 32 -39.38 26.28 14.76
N GLU A 33 -40.03 27.42 14.52
CA GLU A 33 -40.38 28.39 15.57
C GLU A 33 -41.26 27.82 16.69
N LYS A 34 -41.96 26.71 16.43
CA LYS A 34 -42.86 26.03 17.37
C LYS A 34 -42.18 24.94 18.20
N SER A 35 -40.99 24.49 17.82
CA SER A 35 -40.26 23.39 18.48
C SER A 35 -38.76 23.66 18.44
N PRO A 36 -38.27 24.57 19.30
CA PRO A 36 -36.84 24.90 19.39
C PRO A 36 -35.96 23.72 19.85
N GLU A 37 -36.55 22.75 20.56
CA GLU A 37 -35.92 21.53 21.07
C GLU A 37 -36.46 20.27 20.38
N LYS A 38 -36.42 20.26 19.04
CA LYS A 38 -36.89 19.12 18.26
C LYS A 38 -36.00 17.89 18.48
N THR A 39 -36.62 16.78 18.88
CA THR A 39 -36.00 15.44 18.93
C THR A 39 -36.52 14.61 17.77
N GLY A 40 -35.64 13.89 17.08
CA GLY A 40 -36.01 13.01 15.98
C GLY A 40 -35.41 11.62 16.15
N LEU A 41 -36.19 10.59 15.82
CA LEU A 41 -35.74 9.20 15.77
C LEU A 41 -35.28 8.88 14.35
N ILE A 42 -34.11 8.29 14.20
CA ILE A 42 -33.58 7.88 12.90
C ILE A 42 -33.29 6.40 12.95
N VAL A 43 -34.07 5.64 12.19
CA VAL A 43 -33.93 4.20 12.04
C VAL A 43 -33.17 3.93 10.75
N ARG A 44 -32.10 3.15 10.86
CA ARG A 44 -31.30 2.74 9.70
C ARG A 44 -31.31 1.22 9.62
N PHE A 45 -31.68 0.72 8.44
CA PHE A 45 -31.57 -0.69 8.11
C PHE A 45 -30.36 -0.94 7.22
N TYR A 46 -29.72 -2.08 7.44
CA TYR A 46 -28.71 -2.66 6.56
C TYR A 46 -28.78 -4.18 6.68
N MET A 47 -28.33 -4.90 5.65
CA MET A 47 -28.25 -6.36 5.70
C MET A 47 -26.88 -6.80 6.27
N ALA A 48 -26.89 -7.56 7.35
CA ALA A 48 -25.68 -8.09 7.99
C ALA A 48 -24.87 -8.99 7.05
N GLY A 49 -23.55 -8.94 7.12
CA GLY A 49 -22.66 -9.73 6.26
C GLY A 49 -22.68 -9.37 4.77
N THR A 50 -23.27 -8.23 4.39
CA THR A 50 -23.33 -7.76 3.00
C THR A 50 -22.55 -6.46 2.79
N THR A 51 -22.48 -5.99 1.53
CA THR A 51 -21.93 -4.67 1.18
C THR A 51 -22.57 -3.53 1.96
N ASP A 52 -23.84 -3.65 2.36
CA ASP A 52 -24.53 -2.62 3.14
C ASP A 52 -23.94 -2.45 4.54
N GLU A 53 -23.55 -3.57 5.16
CA GLU A 53 -22.83 -3.58 6.43
C GLU A 53 -21.42 -3.00 6.24
N PHE A 54 -20.72 -3.35 5.15
CA PHE A 54 -19.41 -2.77 4.84
C PHE A 54 -19.47 -1.25 4.63
N ILE A 55 -20.52 -0.73 4.01
CA ILE A 55 -20.77 0.71 3.88
C ILE A 55 -21.02 1.34 5.24
N TYR A 56 -21.82 0.70 6.09
CA TYR A 56 -22.09 1.16 7.46
C TYR A 56 -20.78 1.31 8.27
N LYS A 57 -19.87 0.33 8.16
CA LYS A 57 -18.55 0.32 8.85
C LYS A 57 -17.67 1.53 8.58
N LYS A 58 -17.85 2.23 7.45
CA LYS A 58 -16.97 3.34 7.05
C LYS A 58 -17.20 4.62 7.84
N THR A 59 -18.27 4.70 8.63
CA THR A 59 -18.65 5.93 9.33
C THR A 59 -18.87 5.65 10.80
N ASP A 60 -18.21 6.43 11.66
CA ASP A 60 -18.55 6.44 13.08
C ASP A 60 -19.82 7.27 13.29
N PHE A 61 -20.96 6.59 13.43
CA PHE A 61 -22.21 7.28 13.73
C PHE A 61 -22.26 7.80 15.16
N ALA A 62 -21.46 7.28 16.09
CA ALA A 62 -21.38 7.81 17.45
C ALA A 62 -20.79 9.22 17.48
N GLU A 63 -19.87 9.54 16.56
CA GLU A 63 -19.35 10.90 16.37
C GLU A 63 -20.43 11.86 15.85
N ILE A 64 -21.33 11.37 15.01
CA ILE A 64 -22.37 12.19 14.35
C ILE A 64 -23.58 12.46 15.26
N THR A 65 -24.11 11.42 15.91
CA THR A 65 -25.36 11.50 16.71
C THR A 65 -25.11 11.53 18.21
N GLY A 66 -23.90 11.23 18.66
CA GLY A 66 -23.52 11.04 20.06
C GLY A 66 -23.71 9.60 20.52
N ALA A 67 -22.66 8.97 21.04
CA ALA A 67 -22.63 7.56 21.46
C ALA A 67 -23.80 7.13 22.36
N ARG A 68 -24.25 8.02 23.28
CA ARG A 68 -25.33 7.73 24.24
C ARG A 68 -26.73 7.67 23.64
N ARG A 69 -26.89 8.01 22.35
CA ARG A 69 -28.20 8.07 21.67
C ARG A 69 -28.43 6.94 20.67
N ASN A 70 -27.40 6.14 20.41
CA ASN A 70 -27.49 5.04 19.45
C ASN A 70 -27.87 3.74 20.16
N ARG A 71 -28.86 3.05 19.59
CA ARG A 71 -29.26 1.70 19.97
C ARG A 71 -29.08 0.79 18.76
N TYR A 72 -28.56 -0.40 18.98
CA TYR A 72 -28.20 -1.33 17.92
C TYR A 72 -29.05 -2.57 18.06
N PHE A 73 -29.57 -3.08 16.95
CA PHE A 73 -30.42 -4.27 16.94
C PHE A 73 -29.94 -5.18 15.82
N LEU A 74 -29.82 -6.46 16.12
CA LEU A 74 -29.68 -7.51 15.11
C LEU A 74 -31.02 -8.22 14.98
N TRP A 75 -31.51 -8.30 13.74
CA TRP A 75 -32.73 -9.05 13.43
C TRP A 75 -32.34 -10.39 12.82
N ASP A 76 -32.80 -11.45 13.46
CA ASP A 76 -32.66 -12.77 12.88
C ASP A 76 -33.64 -12.94 11.71
N PRO A 77 -33.28 -13.73 10.68
CA PRO A 77 -34.21 -14.09 9.62
C PRO A 77 -35.50 -14.65 10.21
N PHE A 78 -36.63 -14.34 9.57
CA PHE A 78 -37.93 -14.83 10.02
C PHE A 78 -37.94 -16.37 10.12
N ASP A 79 -38.30 -16.86 11.30
CA ASP A 79 -38.54 -18.28 11.56
C ASP A 79 -40.07 -18.49 11.69
N GLU A 80 -40.62 -19.43 10.94
CA GLU A 80 -42.07 -19.73 10.96
C GLU A 80 -42.57 -20.19 12.35
N THR A 81 -41.68 -20.73 13.19
CA THR A 81 -42.02 -21.25 14.53
C THR A 81 -41.79 -20.24 15.66
N ALA A 82 -40.78 -19.37 15.53
CA ALA A 82 -40.41 -18.40 16.56
C ALA A 82 -40.77 -16.94 16.22
N GLY A 83 -41.21 -16.67 14.99
CA GLY A 83 -41.46 -15.33 14.48
C GLY A 83 -40.17 -14.55 14.21
N MET A 84 -40.27 -13.22 14.20
CA MET A 84 -39.11 -12.33 14.05
C MET A 84 -38.61 -11.93 15.44
N THR A 85 -37.36 -12.28 15.75
CA THR A 85 -36.71 -11.90 17.01
C THR A 85 -35.71 -10.78 16.77
N ASP A 86 -35.85 -9.69 17.53
CA ASP A 86 -34.85 -8.63 17.60
C ASP A 86 -33.97 -8.80 18.84
N ARG A 87 -32.66 -8.66 18.65
CA ARG A 87 -31.67 -8.71 19.72
C ARG A 87 -30.97 -7.37 19.83
N GLU A 88 -31.26 -6.63 20.90
CA GLU A 88 -30.53 -5.39 21.20
C GLU A 88 -29.07 -5.71 21.51
N GLN A 89 -28.17 -4.97 20.88
CA GLN A 89 -26.73 -5.10 21.05
C GLN A 89 -26.18 -3.92 21.88
N PRO A 90 -25.27 -4.18 22.83
CA PRO A 90 -24.73 -3.13 23.70
C PRO A 90 -23.75 -2.18 22.98
N ALA A 91 -23.25 -2.59 21.82
CA ALA A 91 -22.25 -1.88 21.03
C ALA A 91 -22.64 -1.90 19.55
N PRO A 92 -22.13 -0.97 18.73
CA PRO A 92 -22.28 -1.08 17.29
C PRO A 92 -21.69 -2.42 16.83
N PRO A 93 -22.27 -3.03 15.79
CA PRO A 93 -21.79 -4.31 15.26
C PRO A 93 -20.36 -4.19 14.76
N PHE A 94 -19.95 -2.98 14.38
CA PHE A 94 -18.58 -2.64 14.04
C PHE A 94 -18.25 -1.23 14.51
N CYS A 95 -17.08 -1.09 15.16
CA CYS A 95 -16.42 0.20 15.31
C CYS A 95 -15.41 0.37 14.17
N PRO A 96 -15.37 1.51 13.47
CA PRO A 96 -14.27 1.80 12.57
C PRO A 96 -12.96 1.74 13.36
N LEU A 97 -11.88 1.31 12.68
CA LEU A 97 -10.56 1.35 13.29
C LEU A 97 -10.20 2.80 13.64
N PRO A 98 -9.50 3.03 14.78
CA PRO A 98 -8.98 4.35 15.10
C PRO A 98 -8.16 4.93 13.95
N ARG A 99 -8.12 6.25 13.82
CA ARG A 99 -7.20 6.94 12.90
C ARG A 99 -5.89 7.24 13.61
N GLU A 100 -4.89 7.64 12.84
CA GLU A 100 -3.57 8.02 13.38
C GLU A 100 -3.67 9.06 14.52
N ASN A 101 -4.58 10.04 14.40
CA ASN A 101 -4.73 11.11 15.39
C ASN A 101 -5.41 10.66 16.68
N ASP A 102 -6.07 9.51 16.68
CA ASP A 102 -6.77 8.96 17.85
C ASP A 102 -5.82 8.17 18.77
N LEU A 103 -4.59 7.90 18.30
CA LEU A 103 -3.58 7.15 19.04
C LEU A 103 -2.75 8.04 19.96
N ASN A 104 -2.48 7.55 21.16
CA ASN A 104 -1.59 8.21 22.12
C ASN A 104 -0.11 7.91 21.83
N TRP A 105 0.47 8.64 20.89
CA TRP A 105 1.84 8.42 20.43
C TRP A 105 2.93 8.65 21.47
N THR A 106 2.65 9.29 22.61
CA THR A 106 3.66 9.45 23.68
C THR A 106 3.88 8.16 24.47
N GLU A 107 2.94 7.23 24.43
CA GLU A 107 3.01 5.95 25.15
C GLU A 107 3.52 4.81 24.26
N ILE A 108 3.40 4.97 22.94
CA ILE A 108 3.75 3.97 21.93
C ILE A 108 5.28 3.94 21.73
N LYS A 109 5.85 2.74 21.79
CA LYS A 109 7.28 2.46 21.62
C LYS A 109 7.56 1.63 20.37
N PRO A 110 8.76 1.73 19.78
CA PRO A 110 9.15 0.85 18.69
C PRO A 110 9.01 -0.62 19.09
N GLY A 111 8.31 -1.41 18.26
CA GLY A 111 7.93 -2.80 18.50
C GLY A 111 6.47 -3.01 18.90
N ASP A 112 5.77 -1.96 19.33
CA ASP A 112 4.36 -2.08 19.71
C ASP A 112 3.47 -2.38 18.49
N LEU A 113 2.53 -3.30 18.66
CA LEU A 113 1.52 -3.66 17.67
C LEU A 113 0.28 -2.78 17.83
N LEU A 114 -0.10 -2.12 16.75
CA LEU A 114 -1.15 -1.11 16.71
C LEU A 114 -2.27 -1.55 15.76
N GLN A 115 -3.51 -1.39 16.20
CA GLN A 115 -4.69 -1.66 15.40
C GLN A 115 -5.38 -0.34 15.03
N PHE A 116 -5.10 0.17 13.83
CA PHE A 116 -5.64 1.44 13.36
C PHE A 116 -5.62 1.52 11.82
N ASP A 117 -6.40 2.44 11.27
CA ASP A 117 -6.43 2.73 9.83
C ASP A 117 -5.25 3.65 9.46
N ALA A 118 -4.13 3.04 9.09
CA ALA A 118 -2.92 3.76 8.71
C ALA A 118 -3.11 4.44 7.34
N ALA A 119 -3.29 5.75 7.34
CA ALA A 119 -3.25 6.55 6.13
C ALA A 119 -1.79 6.68 5.65
N GLY A 120 -1.46 6.08 4.51
CA GLY A 120 -0.13 6.17 3.92
C GLY A 120 0.02 5.38 2.64
N LYS A 121 1.07 5.68 1.87
CA LYS A 121 1.46 4.83 0.73
C LYS A 121 2.20 3.60 1.27
N GLU A 122 2.00 2.47 0.60
CA GLU A 122 2.79 1.27 0.86
C GLU A 122 4.11 1.35 0.11
N TYR A 123 5.19 0.98 0.79
CA TYR A 123 6.55 0.94 0.29
C TYR A 123 7.15 -0.44 0.51
N GLN A 124 8.17 -0.76 -0.29
CA GLN A 124 8.90 -2.02 -0.22
C GLN A 124 10.39 -1.79 -0.50
N LEU A 125 11.23 -2.66 0.03
CA LEU A 125 12.67 -2.67 -0.23
C LEU A 125 12.99 -3.63 -1.39
N ASP A 126 13.87 -3.21 -2.29
CA ASP A 126 14.44 -4.10 -3.31
C ASP A 126 15.60 -4.95 -2.75
N SER A 127 16.21 -5.80 -3.58
CA SER A 127 17.37 -6.63 -3.19
C SER A 127 18.62 -5.82 -2.83
N ASN A 128 18.68 -4.54 -3.20
CA ASN A 128 19.77 -3.62 -2.90
C ASN A 128 19.42 -2.70 -1.71
N ASN A 129 18.31 -2.95 -1.02
CA ASN A 129 17.77 -2.13 0.07
C ASN A 129 17.34 -0.71 -0.34
N ASN A 130 17.00 -0.50 -1.62
CA ASN A 130 16.37 0.74 -2.06
C ASN A 130 14.86 0.68 -1.77
N LEU A 131 14.33 1.76 -1.19
CA LEU A 131 12.91 1.89 -0.90
C LEU A 131 12.16 2.40 -2.14
N TYR A 132 11.09 1.72 -2.52
CA TYR A 132 10.22 2.13 -3.63
C TYR A 132 8.74 2.06 -3.25
N VAL A 133 7.92 2.86 -3.92
CA VAL A 133 6.46 2.85 -3.77
C VAL A 133 5.89 1.58 -4.39
N ARG A 134 5.10 0.84 -3.61
CA ARG A 134 4.35 -0.29 -4.13
C ARG A 134 3.16 0.23 -4.94
N SER A 135 3.17 -0.04 -6.25
CA SER A 135 2.01 0.12 -7.11
C SER A 135 1.25 -1.21 -7.18
N PRO A 136 -0.07 -1.24 -7.02
CA PRO A 136 -0.87 -2.44 -7.29
C PRO A 136 -0.81 -2.86 -8.76
N ASP A 137 -0.44 -1.93 -9.64
CA ASP A 137 -0.19 -2.17 -11.06
C ASP A 137 1.33 -2.34 -11.27
N ASP A 138 1.78 -3.60 -11.34
CA ASP A 138 3.19 -4.01 -11.47
C ASP A 138 3.79 -3.67 -12.86
N ARG A 139 2.98 -3.08 -13.76
CA ARG A 139 3.41 -2.63 -15.09
C ARG A 139 3.99 -1.22 -15.11
N ARG A 140 3.83 -0.45 -14.03
CA ARG A 140 4.36 0.92 -13.94
C ARG A 140 5.78 0.90 -13.41
N GLU A 141 6.59 1.84 -13.89
CA GLU A 141 7.95 2.03 -13.40
C GLU A 141 7.97 2.19 -11.87
N ARG A 142 8.94 1.52 -11.24
CA ARG A 142 9.14 1.62 -9.79
C ARG A 142 9.55 3.05 -9.44
N GLN A 143 8.75 3.68 -8.60
CA GLN A 143 9.04 5.00 -8.07
C GLN A 143 9.89 4.86 -6.80
N TYR A 144 11.18 5.18 -6.90
CA TYR A 144 12.10 5.09 -5.77
C TYR A 144 12.01 6.33 -4.87
N ILE A 145 12.23 6.11 -3.59
CA ILE A 145 12.35 7.16 -2.59
C ILE A 145 13.77 7.70 -2.62
N VAL A 146 13.92 9.01 -2.79
CA VAL A 146 15.24 9.66 -2.91
C VAL A 146 15.82 10.10 -1.57
N ASN A 147 15.00 10.17 -0.53
CA ASN A 147 15.39 10.49 0.83
C ASN A 147 14.96 9.37 1.80
N PRO A 148 15.49 8.14 1.65
CA PRO A 148 15.14 7.02 2.54
C PRO A 148 15.56 7.27 4.00
N GLN A 149 16.40 8.27 4.27
CA GLN A 149 16.86 8.63 5.63
C GLN A 149 17.46 7.40 6.35
N ASN A 150 17.21 7.26 7.65
CA ASN A 150 17.67 6.15 8.47
C ASN A 150 16.72 4.94 8.48
N ILE A 151 15.91 4.76 7.42
CA ILE A 151 14.89 3.71 7.39
C ILE A 151 15.46 2.31 7.62
N LEU A 152 16.64 2.02 7.09
CA LEU A 152 17.27 0.70 7.26
C LEU A 152 17.67 0.43 8.72
N GLU A 153 18.05 1.47 9.46
CA GLU A 153 18.36 1.36 10.89
C GLU A 153 17.09 1.14 11.72
N LEU A 154 16.02 1.89 11.42
CA LEU A 154 14.72 1.74 12.07
C LEU A 154 14.11 0.34 11.86
N LEU A 155 14.37 -0.25 10.69
CA LEU A 155 13.84 -1.56 10.31
C LEU A 155 14.77 -2.73 10.65
N ALA A 156 16.03 -2.47 11.03
CA ALA A 156 17.00 -3.51 11.35
C ALA A 156 16.52 -4.50 12.43
N PRO A 157 15.86 -4.06 13.52
CA PRO A 157 15.34 -4.98 14.54
C PRO A 157 14.21 -5.89 14.05
N PHE A 158 13.57 -5.54 12.93
CA PHE A 158 12.36 -6.18 12.42
C PHE A 158 12.57 -6.91 11.10
N ARG A 159 13.83 -7.20 10.74
CA ARG A 159 14.20 -7.81 9.44
C ARG A 159 13.51 -9.13 9.13
N GLU A 160 13.24 -9.96 10.14
CA GLU A 160 12.54 -11.24 9.94
C GLU A 160 11.09 -11.01 9.49
N ALA A 161 10.43 -10.01 10.07
CA ALA A 161 9.10 -9.58 9.66
C ALA A 161 9.14 -9.00 8.22
N MET A 162 10.18 -8.27 7.85
CA MET A 162 10.24 -7.56 6.56
C MET A 162 10.22 -8.41 5.29
N ARG A 163 10.46 -9.73 5.35
CA ARG A 163 10.56 -10.58 4.13
C ARG A 163 9.32 -10.52 3.24
N ASN A 164 8.14 -10.25 3.80
CA ASN A 164 6.88 -10.11 3.06
C ASN A 164 6.04 -8.90 3.51
N ASN A 165 6.59 -8.02 4.37
CA ASN A 165 5.80 -7.02 5.04
C ASN A 165 5.89 -5.65 4.36
N TYR A 166 4.74 -4.98 4.28
CA TYR A 166 4.61 -3.66 3.71
C TYR A 166 5.08 -2.62 4.71
N ILE A 167 5.90 -1.69 4.23
CA ILE A 167 6.31 -0.51 5.00
C ILE A 167 5.32 0.60 4.66
N THR A 168 4.88 1.37 5.64
CA THR A 168 4.14 2.60 5.39
C THR A 168 4.74 3.74 6.19
N GLN A 169 4.60 4.95 5.65
CA GLN A 169 4.91 6.18 6.35
C GLN A 169 3.64 7.00 6.47
N THR A 170 3.32 7.31 7.72
CA THR A 170 2.19 8.18 8.07
C THR A 170 2.47 9.64 7.74
N GLY A 171 1.43 10.49 7.76
CA GLY A 171 1.57 11.93 7.56
C GLY A 171 2.48 12.62 8.58
N SER A 172 2.64 12.01 9.76
CA SER A 172 3.51 12.51 10.84
C SER A 172 4.93 11.91 10.80
N CYS A 173 5.37 11.38 9.66
CA CYS A 173 6.70 10.77 9.47
C CYS A 173 6.94 9.50 10.32
N ARG A 174 5.90 8.83 10.80
CA ARG A 174 6.03 7.57 11.55
C ARG A 174 6.13 6.39 10.59
N ILE A 175 7.05 5.48 10.88
CA ILE A 175 7.30 4.27 10.11
C ILE A 175 6.60 3.09 10.77
N LEU A 176 5.83 2.37 9.97
CA LEU A 176 5.13 1.16 10.39
C LEU A 176 5.45 0.04 9.42
N ILE A 177 5.46 -1.18 9.93
CA ILE A 177 5.44 -2.39 9.12
C ILE A 177 4.20 -3.21 9.43
N ARG A 178 3.64 -3.86 8.43
CA ARG A 178 2.57 -4.83 8.67
C ARG A 178 3.14 -6.04 9.39
N GLN A 179 2.46 -6.59 10.39
CA GLN A 179 2.88 -7.82 11.07
C GLN A 179 1.65 -8.67 11.38
N HIS A 180 1.75 -9.98 11.21
CA HIS A 180 0.68 -10.90 11.58
C HIS A 180 0.80 -11.22 13.08
N ASP A 181 -0.30 -11.00 13.79
CA ASP A 181 -0.51 -11.35 15.19
C ASP A 181 -1.14 -12.74 15.21
N GLU A 182 -0.30 -13.76 15.44
CA GLU A 182 -0.69 -15.18 15.40
C GLU A 182 -1.73 -15.53 16.47
N GLU A 183 -1.68 -14.87 17.64
CA GLU A 183 -2.58 -15.18 18.76
C GLU A 183 -4.03 -14.81 18.43
N ASN A 184 -4.23 -13.72 17.69
CA ASN A 184 -5.55 -13.18 17.37
C ASN A 184 -5.91 -13.33 15.88
N ASP A 185 -5.10 -14.07 15.12
CA ASP A 185 -5.19 -14.27 13.67
C ASP A 185 -5.55 -13.00 12.88
N ARG A 186 -4.76 -11.94 13.08
CA ARG A 186 -5.02 -10.63 12.48
C ARG A 186 -3.75 -9.91 12.05
N TRP A 187 -3.87 -9.03 11.08
CA TRP A 187 -2.75 -8.18 10.64
C TRP A 187 -2.80 -6.84 11.37
N LEU A 188 -1.71 -6.49 12.05
CA LEU A 188 -1.52 -5.26 12.80
C LEU A 188 -0.38 -4.42 12.20
N TRP A 189 -0.29 -3.16 12.62
CA TRP A 189 0.83 -2.29 12.30
C TRP A 189 1.83 -2.29 13.46
N CYS A 190 3.05 -2.77 13.22
CA CYS A 190 4.15 -2.64 14.17
C CYS A 190 4.82 -1.28 13.99
N TYR A 191 4.95 -0.50 15.06
CA TYR A 191 5.64 0.79 15.03
C TYR A 191 7.15 0.60 15.05
N CYS A 192 7.87 1.19 14.10
CA CYS A 192 9.34 1.04 14.01
C CYS A 192 10.11 2.31 14.43
N GLY A 193 9.43 3.45 14.51
CA GLY A 193 10.05 4.73 14.84
C GLY A 193 9.61 5.85 13.91
N ARG A 194 10.43 6.91 13.83
CA ARG A 194 10.08 8.13 13.10
C ARG A 194 11.26 8.61 12.26
N THR A 195 10.95 9.09 11.06
CA THR A 195 11.88 9.83 10.20
C THR A 195 11.77 11.34 10.46
N ALA A 196 12.79 12.10 10.06
CA ALA A 196 12.79 13.56 10.22
C ALA A 196 11.78 14.22 9.27
N GLU A 197 11.65 13.69 8.06
CA GLU A 197 10.78 14.22 7.01
C GLU A 197 10.01 13.12 6.27
N LEU A 198 9.01 13.53 5.49
CA LEU A 198 8.23 12.66 4.62
C LEU A 198 9.09 12.16 3.44
N PHE A 199 8.78 10.96 2.96
CA PHE A 199 9.41 10.39 1.79
C PHE A 199 9.07 11.20 0.54
N GLN A 200 10.13 11.59 -0.15
CA GLN A 200 10.12 12.27 -1.41
C GLN A 200 10.29 11.23 -2.50
N ILE A 201 9.32 11.24 -3.40
CA ILE A 201 9.35 10.42 -4.60
C ILE A 201 9.91 11.31 -5.69
N LYS A 202 11.08 10.97 -6.24
CA LYS A 202 11.46 11.50 -7.54
C LYS A 202 10.83 10.57 -8.56
N THR A 203 9.76 11.02 -9.20
CA THR A 203 9.40 10.45 -10.50
C THR A 203 10.66 10.65 -11.33
N ALA A 204 11.31 9.56 -11.75
CA ALA A 204 12.42 9.68 -12.67
C ALA A 204 11.86 10.33 -13.94
N LEU A 205 11.97 11.65 -14.04
CA LEU A 205 11.98 12.32 -15.32
C LEU A 205 13.16 11.69 -16.05
N HIS A 206 12.84 11.12 -17.20
CA HIS A 206 13.57 10.15 -18.00
C HIS A 206 14.89 10.69 -18.59
N SER A 207 15.66 11.52 -17.89
CA SER A 207 16.67 12.35 -18.55
C SER A 207 18.06 12.45 -17.95
N GLU A 208 18.42 11.76 -16.86
CA GLU A 208 19.79 11.96 -16.32
C GLU A 208 20.63 10.74 -15.96
N LEU A 209 20.16 9.49 -16.05
CA LEU A 209 21.04 8.29 -16.08
C LEU A 209 20.18 7.06 -16.42
N HIS A 210 20.22 6.60 -17.67
CA HIS A 210 19.57 5.34 -18.06
C HIS A 210 20.49 4.17 -17.71
N ILE A 211 20.28 3.56 -16.54
CA ILE A 211 20.96 2.31 -16.16
C ILE A 211 19.98 1.15 -16.31
N GLU A 212 20.31 0.23 -17.20
CA GLU A 212 19.54 -0.98 -17.42
C GLU A 212 20.27 -2.21 -16.90
N SER A 213 19.55 -3.11 -16.23
CA SER A 213 20.13 -4.35 -15.70
C SER A 213 19.74 -5.55 -16.55
N TYR A 214 20.72 -6.39 -16.86
CA TYR A 214 20.56 -7.64 -17.59
C TYR A 214 21.13 -8.80 -16.79
N ARG A 215 20.45 -9.94 -16.83
CA ARG A 215 20.91 -11.21 -16.25
C ARG A 215 21.53 -12.09 -17.32
N ILE A 216 22.66 -12.73 -17.00
CA ILE A 216 23.25 -13.74 -17.89
C ILE A 216 22.69 -15.10 -17.49
N LYS A 217 22.17 -15.85 -18.46
CA LYS A 217 21.71 -17.23 -18.27
C LYS A 217 22.39 -18.16 -19.26
N GLN A 218 22.47 -19.43 -18.90
CA GLN A 218 22.88 -20.49 -19.82
C GLN A 218 21.62 -21.18 -20.34
N PHE A 219 21.45 -21.19 -21.66
CA PHE A 219 20.33 -21.86 -22.33
C PHE A 219 20.87 -22.73 -23.45
N ARG A 220 20.60 -24.05 -23.39
CA ARG A 220 21.04 -25.05 -24.38
C ARG A 220 22.55 -24.96 -24.71
N GLY A 221 23.40 -24.76 -23.70
CA GLY A 221 24.85 -24.68 -23.86
C GLY A 221 25.40 -23.33 -24.33
N ARG A 222 24.54 -22.33 -24.61
CA ARG A 222 24.95 -20.96 -24.97
C ARG A 222 24.63 -19.99 -23.84
N LYS A 223 25.49 -18.99 -23.62
CA LYS A 223 25.18 -17.85 -22.74
C LYS A 223 24.25 -16.88 -23.46
N ILE A 224 23.19 -16.47 -22.78
CA ILE A 224 22.21 -15.49 -23.25
C ILE A 224 22.12 -14.33 -22.26
N ILE A 225 21.86 -13.13 -22.76
CA ILE A 225 21.65 -11.92 -21.98
C ILE A 225 20.14 -11.64 -21.94
N GLN A 226 19.54 -11.67 -20.75
CA GLN A 226 18.11 -11.44 -20.53
C GLN A 226 17.90 -10.12 -19.81
N GLU A 227 17.07 -9.24 -20.36
CA GLU A 227 16.66 -8.02 -19.69
C GLU A 227 15.82 -8.35 -18.43
N THR A 228 16.13 -7.70 -17.31
CA THR A 228 15.51 -8.06 -16.02
C THR A 228 14.08 -7.52 -15.87
N ARG A 229 13.67 -6.58 -16.74
CA ARG A 229 12.38 -5.86 -16.68
C ARG A 229 11.19 -6.69 -17.20
N ILE A 230 11.40 -7.69 -18.05
CA ILE A 230 10.28 -8.44 -18.66
C ILE A 230 10.37 -9.93 -18.30
N HIS A 231 9.47 -10.37 -17.42
CA HIS A 231 9.21 -11.79 -17.23
C HIS A 231 8.63 -12.34 -18.54
N ASN A 232 9.44 -13.14 -19.26
CA ASN A 232 9.11 -13.93 -20.48
C ASN A 232 9.51 -13.38 -21.86
N CYS A 233 10.47 -12.45 -21.97
CA CYS A 233 11.10 -12.20 -23.28
C CYS A 233 12.32 -13.09 -23.48
N MET A 234 12.23 -14.02 -24.45
CA MET A 234 13.41 -14.58 -25.10
C MET A 234 14.11 -13.42 -25.81
N VAL A 235 15.28 -13.03 -25.29
CA VAL A 235 16.34 -12.21 -25.92
C VAL A 235 15.92 -11.49 -27.21
N HIS A 236 15.57 -10.19 -27.17
CA HIS A 236 15.49 -9.43 -28.43
C HIS A 236 15.56 -7.88 -28.40
N ASN A 237 16.12 -7.23 -27.37
CA ASN A 237 16.37 -5.76 -27.45
C ASN A 237 17.86 -5.36 -27.62
N LEU A 238 18.79 -6.31 -27.53
CA LEU A 238 20.19 -6.04 -27.84
C LEU A 238 20.46 -6.37 -29.31
N PRO A 239 21.02 -5.44 -30.12
CA PRO A 239 21.55 -5.79 -31.44
C PRO A 239 22.52 -6.96 -31.31
N GLU A 240 22.46 -7.92 -32.24
CA GLU A 240 23.25 -9.17 -32.19
C GLU A 240 24.76 -8.89 -32.07
N GLU A 241 25.22 -7.81 -32.70
CA GLU A 241 26.60 -7.33 -32.61
C GLU A 241 26.97 -6.87 -31.19
N SER A 242 26.09 -6.12 -30.52
CA SER A 242 26.29 -5.64 -29.14
C SER A 242 26.28 -6.79 -28.14
N ALA A 243 25.32 -7.72 -28.27
CA ALA A 243 25.28 -8.92 -27.44
C ALA A 243 26.55 -9.77 -27.61
N SER A 244 27.01 -9.95 -28.85
CA SER A 244 28.24 -10.69 -29.15
C SER A 244 29.48 -10.01 -28.56
N LYS A 245 29.57 -8.67 -28.64
CA LYS A 245 30.68 -7.89 -28.08
C LYS A 245 30.74 -8.05 -26.56
N ILE A 246 29.59 -7.96 -25.89
CA ILE A 246 29.48 -8.13 -24.43
C ILE A 246 29.89 -9.54 -24.01
N LEU A 247 29.39 -10.57 -24.68
CA LEU A 247 29.73 -11.96 -24.35
C LEU A 247 31.22 -12.26 -24.53
N LYS A 248 31.83 -11.76 -25.62
CA LYS A 248 33.29 -11.87 -25.83
C LYS A 248 34.09 -11.15 -24.75
N ALA A 249 33.66 -9.96 -24.34
CA ALA A 249 34.32 -9.20 -23.27
C ALA A 249 34.23 -9.94 -21.92
N ILE A 250 33.06 -10.54 -21.60
CA ILE A 250 32.90 -11.39 -20.42
C ILE A 250 33.82 -12.61 -20.48
N GLU A 251 34.00 -13.21 -21.66
CA GLU A 251 34.94 -14.32 -21.88
C GLU A 251 36.41 -13.92 -21.74
N GLN A 252 36.75 -12.63 -21.76
CA GLN A 252 38.11 -12.14 -21.55
C GLN A 252 38.40 -11.78 -20.09
N LEU A 253 37.39 -11.70 -19.22
CA LEU A 253 37.59 -11.42 -17.79
C LEU A 253 38.39 -12.55 -17.09
N PRO A 254 39.16 -12.23 -16.03
CA PRO A 254 39.76 -13.24 -15.15
C PRO A 254 38.73 -14.26 -14.62
N CYS A 255 39.13 -15.52 -14.45
CA CYS A 255 38.24 -16.60 -13.96
C CYS A 255 37.55 -16.27 -12.64
N GLU A 256 38.24 -15.57 -11.74
CA GLU A 256 37.71 -15.11 -10.45
C GLU A 256 36.53 -14.14 -10.61
N GLN A 257 36.58 -13.28 -11.63
CA GLN A 257 35.50 -12.32 -11.94
C GLN A 257 34.35 -13.00 -12.70
N LYS A 258 34.66 -13.96 -13.57
CA LYS A 258 33.66 -14.73 -14.34
C LYS A 258 32.75 -15.57 -13.44
N ASN A 259 33.30 -16.20 -12.40
CA ASN A 259 32.56 -17.16 -11.58
C ASN A 259 31.48 -16.50 -10.69
N GLY A 260 31.54 -15.18 -10.47
CA GLY A 260 30.54 -14.42 -9.71
C GLY A 260 29.58 -13.58 -10.57
N LEU A 261 29.73 -13.60 -11.89
CA LEU A 261 29.08 -12.65 -12.79
C LEU A 261 27.71 -13.15 -13.26
N ASN A 262 26.67 -12.76 -12.52
CA ASN A 262 25.27 -13.10 -12.82
C ASN A 262 24.48 -11.95 -13.46
N MET A 263 24.96 -10.71 -13.31
CA MET A 263 24.31 -9.51 -13.81
C MET A 263 25.31 -8.56 -14.47
N ILE A 264 24.84 -7.85 -15.48
CA ILE A 264 25.53 -6.73 -16.13
C ILE A 264 24.59 -5.53 -16.18
N PHE A 265 25.17 -4.35 -16.24
CA PHE A 265 24.48 -3.08 -16.27
C PHE A 265 24.93 -2.30 -17.50
N ILE A 266 24.01 -1.63 -18.18
CA ILE A 266 24.30 -0.76 -19.30
C ILE A 266 23.87 0.65 -18.91
N GLU A 267 24.84 1.56 -18.82
CA GLU A 267 24.66 2.97 -18.51
C GLU A 267 24.67 3.79 -19.80
N ASN A 268 23.65 4.63 -19.97
CA ASN A 268 23.46 5.54 -21.10
C ASN A 268 23.61 4.84 -22.47
N GLY A 269 23.13 3.60 -22.55
CA GLY A 269 23.15 2.76 -23.76
C GLY A 269 24.55 2.37 -24.26
N SER A 270 25.63 2.74 -23.57
CA SER A 270 27.00 2.67 -24.09
C SER A 270 28.00 2.04 -23.11
N ARG A 271 27.96 2.36 -21.82
CA ARG A 271 28.93 1.81 -20.85
C ARG A 271 28.38 0.53 -20.23
N VAL A 272 29.05 -0.60 -20.45
CA VAL A 272 28.67 -1.90 -19.89
C VAL A 272 29.57 -2.24 -18.72
N PHE A 273 29.00 -2.45 -17.54
CA PHE A 273 29.72 -2.76 -16.32
C PHE A 273 29.05 -3.87 -15.52
N CYS A 274 29.77 -4.48 -14.58
CA CYS A 274 29.20 -5.36 -13.57
C CYS A 274 29.58 -4.86 -12.18
N ARG A 275 28.84 -5.32 -11.17
CA ARG A 275 29.14 -5.07 -9.75
C ARG A 275 29.59 -6.37 -9.12
N LEU A 276 30.85 -6.42 -8.69
CA LEU A 276 31.45 -7.54 -7.98
C LEU A 276 32.09 -7.00 -6.70
N ASN A 277 31.77 -7.59 -5.54
CA ASN A 277 32.34 -7.20 -4.24
C ASN A 277 32.27 -5.68 -3.94
N ASN A 278 31.11 -5.06 -4.17
CA ASN A 278 30.88 -3.61 -4.03
C ASN A 278 31.76 -2.71 -4.92
N SER A 279 32.45 -3.27 -5.92
CA SER A 279 33.24 -2.52 -6.91
C SER A 279 32.60 -2.61 -8.29
N GLU A 280 32.58 -1.50 -9.01
CA GLU A 280 32.15 -1.47 -10.41
C GLU A 280 33.32 -1.83 -11.31
N ILE A 281 33.15 -2.86 -12.13
CA ILE A 281 34.12 -3.30 -13.11
C ILE A 281 33.52 -3.05 -14.48
N GLU A 282 34.15 -2.15 -15.24
CA GLU A 282 33.77 -1.92 -16.61
C GLU A 282 34.15 -3.14 -17.47
N ILE A 283 33.19 -3.66 -18.21
CA ILE A 283 33.35 -4.81 -19.09
C ILE A 283 33.75 -4.33 -20.48
N CYS A 284 32.98 -3.40 -21.04
CA CYS A 284 33.24 -2.80 -22.35
C CYS A 284 32.39 -1.55 -22.57
N SER A 285 32.73 -0.80 -23.60
CA SER A 285 31.88 0.26 -24.15
C SER A 285 31.28 -0.19 -25.50
N LEU A 286 29.99 0.09 -25.73
CA LEU A 286 29.28 -0.16 -26.98
C LEU A 286 29.43 1.06 -27.90
N ASN A 287 29.73 0.80 -29.17
CA ASN A 287 29.94 1.86 -30.16
C ASN A 287 28.61 2.38 -30.73
N ILE A 288 27.54 1.59 -30.61
CA ILE A 288 26.19 1.93 -31.02
C ILE A 288 25.38 1.99 -29.72
N PRO A 289 24.86 3.16 -29.33
CA PRO A 289 23.97 3.26 -28.20
C PRO A 289 22.77 2.36 -28.47
N ILE A 290 22.42 1.51 -27.52
CA ILE A 290 21.19 0.72 -27.63
C ILE A 290 20.05 1.72 -27.52
N THR A 291 19.36 1.95 -28.64
CA THR A 291 18.10 2.70 -28.66
C THR A 291 17.03 1.78 -28.13
N PHE A 292 16.58 2.06 -26.92
CA PHE A 292 15.41 1.43 -26.34
C PHE A 292 14.20 2.06 -27.04
N GLU A 293 13.49 1.31 -27.87
CA GLU A 293 12.19 1.78 -28.37
C GLU A 293 11.30 2.00 -27.14
N GLU A 294 10.81 3.22 -26.96
CA GLU A 294 9.75 3.55 -26.01
C GLU A 294 8.49 2.77 -26.44
N GLY A 295 8.34 1.55 -25.94
CA GLY A 295 7.17 0.72 -26.18
C GLY A 295 5.94 1.27 -25.46
N PHE A 296 4.88 1.51 -26.24
CA PHE A 296 3.53 1.91 -25.85
C PHE A 296 2.87 1.02 -24.77
#